data_AF-T1KHS5-F1
#
_entry.id   AF-T1KHS5-F1
#
_cell.length_a   1.000
_cell.length_b   1.000
_cell.length_c   1.000
_cell.angle_alpha   90.00
_cell.angle_beta   90.00
_cell.angle_gamma   90.00
#
_symmetry.space_group_name_H-M   'P 1'
#
loop_
_entity.id
_entity.type
_entity.pdbx_description
1 polymer ?
#
loop_
_entity_poly.entity_id
_entity_poly.type
_entity_poly.pdbx_seq_one_letter_code
_entity_poly.pdbx_strand_id
1 'polypeptide(L)'
;MMTYQVPAFALAIFFVAAISHIANADQVFNYDVTVQTSGSTQFSAHDGKLKLSVVKMGGKTQEDFVLTPNDVNLTMNSEYTGQITSSIELEDIKSVYLQWTLATPYNPYFAIKKPSIYFDQIVFGYKYRAMTYRTHINMKKLQKFCPPTQPIGIEHADGASFNACGPIIRQVLPF
;
A
#
# COMPACT_ATOMS: atom_id res chain seq x y z
N MET A 1 -60.15 19.32 13.03
CA MET A 1 -59.08 19.01 12.06
C MET A 1 -57.85 19.81 12.48
N MET A 2 -56.87 19.18 13.14
CA MET A 2 -55.61 19.83 13.51
C MET A 2 -54.58 19.55 12.43
N THR A 3 -54.16 20.60 11.72
CA THR A 3 -53.05 20.56 10.77
C THR A 3 -51.76 20.78 11.54
N TYR A 4 -50.96 19.71 11.69
CA TYR A 4 -49.61 19.81 12.23
C TYR A 4 -48.71 20.46 11.16
N GLN A 5 -48.45 21.76 11.28
CA GLN A 5 -47.33 22.39 10.57
C GLN A 5 -46.05 21.99 11.30
N VAL A 6 -45.37 20.96 10.78
CA VAL A 6 -43.98 20.71 11.14
C VAL A 6 -43.18 21.89 10.57
N PRO A 7 -42.52 22.72 11.41
CA PRO A 7 -41.77 23.86 10.91
C PRO A 7 -40.62 23.35 10.04
N ALA A 8 -40.49 23.86 8.81
CA ALA A 8 -39.45 23.51 7.85
C ALA A 8 -38.01 23.61 8.43
N PHE A 9 -37.84 24.38 9.50
CA PHE A 9 -36.61 24.45 10.30
C PHE A 9 -36.17 23.11 10.90
N ALA A 10 -37.11 22.27 11.37
CA ALA A 10 -36.78 20.97 11.92
C ALA A 10 -36.20 20.03 10.83
N LEU A 11 -36.81 20.01 9.65
CA LEU A 11 -36.31 19.27 8.49
C LEU A 11 -34.91 19.74 8.07
N ALA A 12 -34.66 21.04 8.02
CA ALA A 12 -33.34 21.58 7.67
C ALA A 12 -32.23 21.18 8.66
N ILE A 13 -32.53 21.14 9.98
CA ILE A 13 -31.57 20.72 11.01
C ILE A 13 -31.22 19.23 10.86
N PHE A 14 -32.21 18.38 10.59
CA PHE A 14 -31.99 16.96 10.33
C PHE A 14 -31.13 16.73 9.06
N PHE A 15 -31.36 17.52 8.00
CA PHE A 15 -30.55 17.43 6.78
C PHE A 15 -29.10 17.85 7.01
N VAL A 16 -28.83 18.96 7.71
CA VAL A 16 -27.46 19.41 7.98
C VAL A 16 -26.71 18.43 8.89
N ALA A 17 -27.38 17.90 9.92
CA ALA A 17 -26.81 16.87 10.79
C ALA A 17 -26.51 15.56 10.03
N ALA A 18 -27.42 15.13 9.15
CA ALA A 18 -27.22 13.96 8.31
C ALA A 18 -26.06 14.14 7.32
N ILE A 19 -25.92 15.31 6.68
CA ILE A 19 -24.81 15.61 5.78
C ILE A 19 -23.47 15.66 6.56
N SER A 20 -23.45 16.21 7.77
CA SER A 20 -22.25 16.20 8.62
C SER A 20 -21.84 14.80 9.09
N HIS A 21 -22.79 13.87 9.24
CA HIS A 21 -22.50 12.46 9.55
C HIS A 21 -22.07 11.65 8.31
N ILE A 22 -22.50 12.05 7.11
CA ILE A 22 -22.03 11.46 5.84
C ILE A 22 -20.61 11.93 5.50
N ALA A 23 -20.14 13.01 6.11
CA ALA A 23 -18.76 13.49 6.03
C ALA A 23 -17.81 12.82 7.04
N ASN A 24 -18.04 11.55 7.41
CA ASN A 24 -16.94 10.67 7.77
C ASN A 24 -16.12 10.45 6.48
N ALA A 25 -15.35 11.47 6.08
CA ALA A 25 -14.34 11.30 5.07
C ALA A 25 -13.35 10.30 5.66
N ASP A 26 -13.43 9.04 5.22
CA ASP A 26 -12.41 8.05 5.52
C ASP A 26 -11.07 8.70 5.21
N GLN A 27 -10.20 8.83 6.21
CA GLN A 27 -8.94 9.53 6.06
C GLN A 27 -8.10 8.76 5.04
N VAL A 28 -7.77 9.41 3.93
CA VAL A 28 -7.03 8.81 2.84
C VAL A 28 -5.54 9.16 2.95
N PHE A 29 -4.68 8.14 2.87
CA PHE A 29 -3.23 8.26 2.96
C PHE A 29 -2.58 7.88 1.62
N ASN A 30 -1.72 8.75 1.10
CA ASN A 30 -0.95 8.50 -0.12
C ASN A 30 0.46 8.04 0.23
N TYR A 31 0.84 6.84 -0.21
CA TYR A 31 2.13 6.24 0.05
C TYR A 31 2.98 6.13 -1.22
N ASP A 32 4.24 6.58 -1.15
CA ASP A 32 5.29 6.18 -2.07
C ASP A 32 5.79 4.79 -1.63
N VAL A 33 5.57 3.76 -2.45
CA VAL A 33 5.97 2.38 -2.14
C VAL A 33 7.15 1.96 -3.00
N THR A 34 8.18 1.39 -2.38
CA THR A 34 9.35 0.81 -3.05
C THR A 34 9.44 -0.67 -2.74
N VAL A 35 9.50 -1.52 -3.76
CA VAL A 35 9.78 -2.96 -3.66
C VAL A 35 11.20 -3.21 -4.16
N GLN A 36 12.02 -3.90 -3.37
CA GLN A 36 13.40 -4.22 -3.70
C GLN A 36 13.55 -5.69 -4.06
N THR A 37 14.03 -5.98 -5.27
CA THR A 37 14.47 -7.32 -5.67
C THR A 37 15.87 -7.60 -5.12
N SER A 38 16.14 -8.87 -4.80
CA SER A 38 17.40 -9.27 -4.18
C SER A 38 18.50 -9.61 -5.18
N GLY A 39 19.72 -9.72 -4.67
CA GLY A 39 20.92 -10.14 -5.40
C GLY A 39 21.14 -11.65 -5.48
N SER A 40 20.09 -12.47 -5.34
CA SER A 40 20.22 -13.93 -5.32
C SER A 40 20.89 -14.47 -6.59
N THR A 41 21.80 -15.43 -6.45
CA THR A 41 22.42 -16.11 -7.61
C THR A 41 21.45 -16.97 -8.42
N GLN A 42 20.27 -17.24 -7.87
CA GLN A 42 19.17 -17.96 -8.53
C GLN A 42 18.23 -17.01 -9.31
N PHE A 43 18.54 -15.71 -9.35
CA PHE A 43 17.68 -14.72 -9.98
C PHE A 43 17.70 -14.85 -11.51
N SER A 44 16.50 -14.96 -12.10
CA SER A 44 16.30 -14.84 -13.54
C SER A 44 15.37 -13.66 -13.81
N ALA A 45 15.73 -12.83 -14.78
CA ALA A 45 14.94 -11.66 -15.12
C ALA A 45 13.67 -12.05 -15.87
N HIS A 46 12.54 -11.43 -15.52
CA HIS A 46 11.25 -11.70 -16.13
C HIS A 46 10.43 -10.43 -16.29
N ASP A 47 9.75 -10.30 -17.43
CA ASP A 47 8.72 -9.28 -17.60
C ASP A 47 7.47 -9.66 -16.82
N GLY A 48 6.96 -8.73 -16.02
CA GLY A 48 5.78 -8.98 -15.20
C GLY A 48 5.27 -7.76 -14.46
N LYS A 49 4.35 -8.02 -13.54
CA LYS A 49 3.69 -7.02 -12.71
C LYS A 49 3.77 -7.38 -11.23
N LEU A 50 3.88 -6.36 -10.40
CA LEU A 50 3.81 -6.44 -8.95
C LEU A 50 2.44 -5.96 -8.47
N LYS A 51 1.83 -6.73 -7.57
CA LYS A 51 0.59 -6.41 -6.86
C LYS A 51 0.85 -6.45 -5.37
N LEU A 52 0.19 -5.57 -4.64
CA LEU A 52 0.30 -5.44 -3.20
C LEU A 52 -1.08 -5.54 -2.56
N SER A 53 -1.17 -6.23 -1.43
CA SER A 53 -2.33 -6.15 -0.54
C SER A 53 -1.89 -5.64 0.83
N VAL A 54 -2.52 -4.58 1.31
CA VAL A 54 -2.23 -3.99 2.62
C VAL A 54 -3.25 -4.50 3.63
N VAL A 55 -2.77 -5.02 4.77
CA VAL A 55 -3.61 -5.62 5.81
C VAL A 55 -3.54 -4.78 7.08
N LYS A 56 -4.71 -4.38 7.63
CA LYS A 56 -4.80 -3.59 8.86
C LYS A 56 -4.56 -4.43 10.14
N MET A 57 -3.96 -3.84 11.17
CA MET A 57 -3.89 -4.39 12.52
C MET A 57 -5.29 -4.66 13.11
N GLY A 58 -5.44 -5.71 13.92
CA GLY A 58 -6.72 -6.07 14.54
C GLY A 58 -7.73 -6.80 13.64
N GLY A 59 -7.51 -6.83 12.32
CA GLY A 59 -8.13 -7.78 11.37
C GLY A 59 -9.58 -7.53 10.97
N LYS A 60 -9.76 -7.10 9.70
CA LYS A 60 -10.84 -7.45 8.73
C LYS A 60 -10.70 -6.67 7.42
N THR A 61 -9.98 -5.54 7.43
CA THR A 61 -9.76 -4.68 6.25
C THR A 61 -8.49 -5.09 5.50
N GLN A 62 -8.66 -5.39 4.22
CA GLN A 62 -7.59 -5.61 3.25
C GLN A 62 -7.85 -4.68 2.05
N GLU A 63 -6.80 -4.06 1.53
CA GLU A 63 -6.86 -3.21 0.33
C GLU A 63 -5.83 -3.69 -0.70
N ASP A 64 -6.26 -3.87 -1.94
CA ASP A 64 -5.43 -4.40 -3.03
C ASP A 64 -5.02 -3.31 -4.02
N PHE A 65 -3.77 -3.36 -4.46
CA PHE A 65 -3.14 -2.36 -5.33
C PHE A 65 -2.31 -3.03 -6.43
N VAL A 66 -2.32 -2.42 -7.61
CA VAL A 66 -1.38 -2.76 -8.69
C VAL A 66 -0.25 -1.74 -8.65
N LEU A 67 0.94 -2.18 -8.21
CA LEU A 67 2.09 -1.28 -8.05
C LEU A 67 2.70 -0.89 -9.39
N THR A 68 2.79 -1.86 -10.32
CA THR A 68 3.30 -1.66 -11.68
C THR A 68 2.15 -1.92 -12.67
N PRO A 69 1.41 -0.88 -13.09
CA PRO A 69 0.23 -1.06 -13.95
C PRO A 69 0.60 -1.62 -15.33
N ASN A 70 1.76 -1.23 -15.83
CA ASN A 70 2.37 -1.78 -17.03
C ASN A 70 3.35 -2.90 -16.65
N ASP A 71 3.59 -3.82 -17.57
CA ASP A 71 4.63 -4.83 -17.41
C ASP A 71 6.00 -4.14 -17.30
N VAL A 72 6.80 -4.61 -16.35
CA VAL A 72 8.17 -4.15 -16.11
C VAL A 72 9.11 -5.35 -16.14
N ASN A 73 10.33 -5.12 -16.60
CA ASN A 73 11.37 -6.13 -16.51
C ASN A 73 11.86 -6.21 -15.05
N LEU A 74 11.54 -7.30 -14.37
CA LEU A 74 11.96 -7.61 -13.00
C LEU A 74 13.39 -8.15 -13.03
N THR A 75 14.36 -7.32 -12.65
CA THR A 75 15.80 -7.57 -12.69
C THR A 75 16.38 -7.65 -11.29
N MET A 76 17.56 -8.27 -11.18
CA MET A 76 18.29 -8.43 -9.93
C MET A 76 18.71 -7.08 -9.34
N ASN A 77 18.74 -6.94 -8.01
CA ASN A 77 19.17 -5.72 -7.29
C ASN A 77 18.50 -4.42 -7.79
N SER A 78 17.21 -4.48 -8.08
CA SER A 78 16.46 -3.38 -8.68
C SER A 78 15.36 -2.90 -7.74
N GLU A 79 14.99 -1.62 -7.89
CA GLU A 79 13.93 -0.99 -7.12
C GLU A 79 12.75 -0.65 -8.01
N TYR A 80 11.57 -1.08 -7.60
CA TYR A 80 10.30 -0.80 -8.29
C TYR A 80 9.47 0.10 -7.41
N THR A 81 9.15 1.29 -7.92
CA THR A 81 8.42 2.31 -7.16
C THR A 81 7.04 2.56 -7.76
N GLY A 82 6.07 2.85 -6.90
CA GLY A 82 4.72 3.24 -7.29
C GLY A 82 4.02 3.99 -6.17
N GLN A 83 2.90 4.61 -6.49
CA GLN A 83 2.07 5.32 -5.51
C GLN A 83 0.78 4.54 -5.27
N ILE A 84 0.39 4.43 -4.01
CA ILE A 84 -0.90 3.86 -3.61
C ILE A 84 -1.64 4.80 -2.68
N THR A 85 -2.95 4.63 -2.64
CA THR A 85 -3.87 5.46 -1.85
C THR A 85 -4.70 4.53 -0.97
N SER A 86 -4.51 4.61 0.35
CA SER A 86 -5.06 3.66 1.32
C SER A 86 -5.86 4.36 2.41
N SER A 87 -6.89 3.71 2.96
CA SER A 87 -7.59 4.19 4.17
C SER A 87 -6.88 3.81 5.47
N ILE A 88 -5.81 3.00 5.39
CA ILE A 88 -5.08 2.48 6.54
C ILE A 88 -3.88 3.39 6.80
N GLU A 89 -3.80 3.98 8.00
CA GLU A 89 -2.62 4.75 8.41
C GLU A 89 -1.38 3.84 8.50
N LEU A 90 -0.18 4.39 8.23
CA LEU A 90 1.06 3.63 8.15
C LEU A 90 1.34 2.83 9.44
N GLU A 91 1.08 3.44 10.60
CA GLU A 91 1.16 2.82 11.91
C GLU A 91 0.22 1.61 12.08
N ASP A 92 -0.91 1.59 11.37
CA ASP A 92 -1.94 0.56 11.45
C ASP A 92 -1.77 -0.57 10.43
N ILE A 93 -0.76 -0.50 9.56
CA ILE A 93 -0.46 -1.58 8.61
C ILE A 93 0.24 -2.72 9.35
N LYS A 94 -0.45 -3.86 9.46
CA LYS A 94 0.08 -5.09 10.08
C LYS A 94 1.12 -5.75 9.17
N SER A 95 0.74 -5.95 7.91
CA SER A 95 1.52 -6.69 6.94
C SER A 95 1.15 -6.27 5.51
N VAL A 96 2.07 -6.50 4.59
CA VAL A 96 1.90 -6.27 3.16
C VAL A 96 2.10 -7.59 2.44
N TYR A 97 1.11 -8.04 1.67
CA TYR A 97 1.23 -9.21 0.83
C TYR A 97 1.70 -8.77 -0.56
N LEU A 98 2.83 -9.30 -1.03
CA LEU A 98 3.36 -9.03 -2.36
C LEU A 98 3.10 -10.25 -3.25
N GLN A 99 2.50 -10.02 -4.40
CA GLN A 99 2.34 -11.00 -5.46
C GLN A 99 3.02 -10.46 -6.72
N TRP A 100 3.55 -11.36 -7.53
CA TRP A 100 3.99 -11.01 -8.88
C TRP A 100 3.42 -11.97 -9.92
N THR A 101 3.24 -11.46 -11.13
CA THR A 101 2.71 -12.22 -12.27
C THR A 101 3.51 -11.92 -13.52
N LEU A 102 3.78 -12.94 -14.35
CA LEU A 102 4.37 -12.78 -15.68
C LEU A 102 3.49 -11.90 -16.56
N ALA A 103 4.11 -11.18 -17.50
CA ALA A 103 3.41 -10.44 -18.55
C ALA A 103 2.55 -11.35 -19.44
N THR A 104 2.97 -12.61 -19.61
CA THR A 104 2.23 -13.67 -20.30
C THR A 104 1.82 -14.79 -19.32
N PRO A 105 0.79 -14.56 -18.48
CA PRO A 105 0.49 -15.43 -17.35
C PRO A 105 0.01 -16.83 -17.74
N TYR A 106 -0.43 -17.02 -18.99
CA TYR A 106 -0.98 -18.30 -19.47
C TYR A 106 0.00 -19.12 -20.31
N ASN A 107 1.31 -18.84 -20.22
CA ASN A 107 2.30 -19.62 -20.96
C ASN A 107 2.39 -21.05 -20.37
N PRO A 108 2.10 -22.11 -21.17
CA PRO A 108 2.05 -23.48 -20.69
C PRO A 108 3.39 -23.99 -20.13
N TYR A 109 4.52 -23.45 -20.59
CA TYR A 109 5.84 -23.79 -20.05
C TYR A 109 5.95 -23.40 -18.56
N PHE A 110 5.42 -22.23 -18.20
CA PHE A 110 5.44 -21.71 -16.83
C PHE A 110 4.30 -22.24 -15.95
N ALA A 111 3.32 -22.93 -16.54
CA ALA A 111 2.31 -23.67 -15.77
C ALA A 111 2.90 -24.91 -15.07
N ILE A 112 3.98 -25.48 -15.62
CA ILE A 112 4.66 -26.66 -15.06
C ILE A 112 5.84 -26.26 -14.18
N LYS A 113 6.67 -25.30 -14.65
CA LYS A 113 7.81 -24.79 -13.91
C LYS A 113 7.66 -23.28 -13.73
N LYS A 114 7.04 -22.90 -12.62
CA LYS A 114 6.85 -21.49 -12.28
C LYS A 114 8.22 -20.83 -12.07
N PRO A 115 8.52 -19.72 -12.76
CA PRO A 115 9.69 -18.92 -12.44
C PRO A 115 9.50 -18.28 -11.05
N SER A 116 10.61 -17.88 -10.43
CA SER A 116 10.61 -17.19 -9.15
C SER A 116 11.38 -15.88 -9.23
N ILE A 117 10.84 -14.84 -8.59
CA ILE A 117 11.55 -13.58 -8.36
C ILE A 117 11.86 -13.47 -6.86
N TYR A 118 13.06 -13.02 -6.55
CA TYR A 118 13.54 -12.92 -5.17
C TYR A 118 13.45 -11.48 -4.68
N PHE A 119 12.90 -11.29 -3.48
CA PHE A 119 12.63 -9.98 -2.90
C PHE A 119 13.28 -9.85 -1.52
N ASP A 120 13.72 -8.64 -1.19
CA ASP A 120 14.38 -8.34 0.08
C ASP A 120 13.46 -7.62 1.06
N GLN A 121 12.86 -6.51 0.62
CA GLN A 121 12.04 -5.67 1.49
C GLN A 121 11.07 -4.81 0.66
N ILE A 122 10.06 -4.30 1.37
CA ILE A 122 9.12 -3.30 0.86
C ILE A 122 9.20 -2.09 1.78
N VAL A 123 9.27 -0.89 1.22
CA VAL A 123 9.35 0.36 1.98
C VAL A 123 8.17 1.24 1.62
N PHE A 124 7.40 1.64 2.63
CA PHE A 124 6.32 2.62 2.49
C PHE A 124 6.80 3.97 2.98
N GLY A 125 6.58 5.01 2.18
CA GLY A 125 6.87 6.38 2.50
C GLY A 125 5.62 7.24 2.50
N TYR A 126 5.35 7.94 3.60
CA TYR A 126 4.25 8.87 3.74
C TYR A 126 4.78 10.29 3.91
N LYS A 127 4.48 11.17 2.97
CA LYS A 127 4.85 12.59 3.05
C LYS A 127 3.73 13.37 3.73
N TYR A 128 4.06 14.18 4.72
CA TYR A 128 3.09 14.99 5.46
C TYR A 128 3.71 16.32 5.88
N ARG A 129 2.87 17.31 6.17
CA ARG A 129 3.32 18.58 6.75
C ARG A 129 3.12 18.55 8.26
N ALA A 130 4.20 18.73 9.00
CA ALA A 130 4.13 18.96 10.43
C ALA A 130 4.14 20.46 10.72
N MET A 131 3.43 20.88 11.77
CA MET A 131 3.47 22.24 12.26
C MET A 131 4.47 22.34 13.41
N THR A 132 5.52 23.14 13.23
CA THR A 132 6.54 23.37 14.25
C THR A 132 6.72 24.88 14.40
N TYR A 133 6.47 25.42 15.60
CA TYR A 133 6.63 26.84 15.92
C TYR A 133 6.09 27.80 14.83
N ARG A 134 4.85 27.58 14.37
CA ARG A 134 4.15 28.35 13.32
C ARG A 134 4.71 28.25 11.89
N THR A 135 5.64 27.34 11.65
CA THR A 135 6.13 27.01 10.30
C THR A 135 5.69 25.60 9.91
N HIS A 136 5.37 25.41 8.63
CA HIS A 136 5.10 24.08 8.08
C HIS A 136 6.41 23.47 7.60
N ILE A 137 6.75 22.31 8.14
CA ILE A 137 7.92 21.54 7.73
C ILE A 137 7.44 20.32 6.96
N ASN A 138 8.01 20.10 5.78
CA ASN A 138 7.76 18.88 5.01
C ASN A 138 8.48 17.71 5.71
N MET A 139 7.72 16.69 6.07
CA MET A 139 8.22 15.49 6.74
C MET A 139 7.87 14.25 5.94
N LYS A 140 8.64 13.18 6.16
CA LYS A 140 8.38 11.85 5.62
C LYS A 140 8.41 10.82 6.75
N LYS A 141 7.37 9.99 6.88
CA LYS A 141 7.44 8.73 7.64
C LYS A 141 7.88 7.62 6.69
N LEU A 142 8.72 6.71 7.15
CA LEU A 142 9.15 5.52 6.42
C LEU A 142 8.92 4.29 7.30
N GLN A 143 8.25 3.26 6.76
CA GLN A 143 8.14 1.94 7.39
C GLN A 143 8.70 0.89 6.44
N LYS A 144 9.56 0.01 6.96
CA LYS A 144 10.06 -1.16 6.24
C LYS A 144 9.22 -2.39 6.58
N PHE A 145 8.97 -3.21 5.57
CA PHE A 145 8.32 -4.51 5.70
C PHE A 145 9.28 -5.58 5.17
N CYS A 146 9.58 -6.58 6.00
CA CYS A 146 10.52 -7.64 5.70
C CYS A 146 9.81 -8.98 5.58
N PRO A 147 10.26 -9.87 4.69
CA PRO A 147 9.75 -11.22 4.59
C PRO A 147 10.23 -12.08 5.77
N PRO A 148 9.63 -13.26 6.00
CA PRO A 148 10.08 -14.17 7.06
C PRO A 148 11.49 -14.74 6.80
N THR A 149 11.92 -14.81 5.53
CA THR A 149 13.27 -15.22 5.12
C THR A 149 13.80 -14.24 4.09
N GLN A 150 15.05 -13.81 4.23
CA GLN A 150 15.65 -12.84 3.31
C GLN A 150 16.86 -13.47 2.56
N PRO A 151 16.85 -13.53 1.22
CA PRO A 151 15.74 -13.13 0.34
C PRO A 151 14.58 -14.13 0.35
N ILE A 152 13.37 -13.69 0.00
CA ILE A 152 12.23 -14.59 -0.25
C ILE A 152 12.05 -14.78 -1.75
N GLY A 153 12.04 -16.04 -2.20
CA GLY A 153 11.63 -16.38 -3.56
C GLY A 153 10.11 -16.48 -3.63
N ILE A 154 9.49 -15.73 -4.53
CA ILE A 154 8.05 -15.82 -4.81
C ILE A 154 7.90 -16.43 -6.19
N GLU A 155 7.12 -17.49 -6.32
CA GLU A 155 6.80 -18.10 -7.61
C GLU A 155 5.75 -17.29 -8.38
N HIS A 156 5.73 -17.43 -9.71
CA HIS A 156 4.73 -16.79 -10.56
C HIS A 156 3.29 -17.07 -10.08
N ALA A 157 2.51 -15.99 -9.98
CA ALA A 157 1.11 -15.99 -9.54
C ALA A 157 0.90 -16.38 -8.07
N ASP A 158 1.97 -16.63 -7.31
CA ASP A 158 1.93 -16.77 -5.86
C ASP A 158 2.34 -15.45 -5.19
N GLY A 159 2.35 -15.42 -3.87
CA GLY A 159 2.74 -14.24 -3.12
C GLY A 159 3.20 -14.56 -1.71
N ALA A 160 3.80 -13.57 -1.07
CA ALA A 160 4.33 -13.70 0.28
C ALA A 160 4.02 -12.48 1.14
N SER A 161 3.86 -12.71 2.44
CA SER A 161 3.62 -11.67 3.43
C SER A 161 4.93 -11.07 3.93
N PHE A 162 4.96 -9.74 4.02
CA PHE A 162 6.02 -8.94 4.59
C PHE A 162 5.46 -8.24 5.83
N ASN A 163 6.11 -8.42 6.97
CA ASN A 163 5.69 -7.83 8.24
C ASN A 163 6.55 -6.61 8.56
N ALA A 164 6.00 -5.66 9.31
CA ALA A 164 6.76 -4.49 9.75
C ALA A 164 8.05 -4.94 10.47
N CYS A 165 9.19 -4.44 10.01
CA CYS A 165 10.50 -4.74 10.56
C CYS A 165 11.21 -3.44 10.94
N GLY A 166 11.55 -3.31 12.22
CA GLY A 166 12.14 -2.09 12.76
C GLY A 166 11.15 -0.93 12.94
N PRO A 167 11.60 0.18 13.53
CA PRO A 167 10.76 1.33 13.86
C PRO A 167 10.42 2.18 12.63
N ILE A 168 9.31 2.91 12.71
CA ILE A 168 8.99 3.98 11.76
C ILE A 168 10.04 5.08 11.87
N ILE A 169 10.69 5.41 10.75
CA ILE A 169 11.67 6.49 10.67
C ILE A 169 10.96 7.77 10.25
N ARG A 170 11.22 8.88 10.95
CA ARG A 170 10.72 10.22 10.58
C ARG A 170 11.87 11.07 10.09
N GLN A 171 11.73 11.66 8.91
CA GLN A 171 12.75 12.47 8.26
C GLN A 171 12.17 13.83 7.88
N VAL A 172 12.98 14.88 8.01
CA VAL A 172 12.69 16.19 7.43
C VAL A 172 13.09 16.14 5.97
N LEU A 173 12.18 16.56 5.08
CA LEU A 173 12.49 16.67 3.66
C LEU A 173 13.13 18.04 3.38
N PRO A 174 14.21 18.09 2.57
CA PRO A 174 14.73 19.36 2.08
C PRO A 174 13.64 20.08 1.27
N PHE A 175 13.66 21.42 1.33
CA PHE A 175 12.71 22.29 0.65
C PHE A 175 12.73 22.13 -0.86
#